data_AF-A0A0D9S4G1-F1
#
_entry.id   AF-A0A0D9S4G1-F1
#
_cell.length_a   1.000
_cell.length_b   1.000
_cell.length_c   1.000
_cell.angle_alpha   90.00
_cell.angle_beta   90.00
_cell.angle_gamma   90.00
#
_symmetry.space_group_name_H-M   'P 1'
#
loop_
_entity.id
_entity.type
_entity.pdbx_description
1 polymer ?
#
loop_
_entity_poly.entity_id
_entity_poly.type
_entity_poly.pdbx_seq_one_letter_code
_entity_poly.pdbx_strand_id
1 'polypeptide(L)'
;VIEIVQCRMCHLQFPGENCSRGRGICTAGTEEACMVGRISKKDGTPWLTFKDCLKNCADVKGIKWSVYFVSFSCCRSHDLCNEDL
;
A
#
# COMPACT_ATOMS: atom_id res chain seq x y z
N VAL A 1 2.07 4.06 -26.32
CA VAL A 1 2.98 4.31 -25.17
C VAL A 1 2.47 3.46 -24.02
N ILE A 2 3.27 2.56 -23.47
CA ILE A 2 2.89 1.81 -22.26
C ILE A 2 3.02 2.81 -21.11
N GLU A 3 1.90 3.19 -20.53
CA GLU A 3 1.89 4.06 -19.36
C GLU A 3 2.41 3.21 -18.18
N ILE A 4 3.57 3.55 -17.64
CA ILE A 4 4.16 2.90 -16.47
C ILE A 4 4.25 3.93 -15.35
N VAL A 5 4.05 3.50 -14.11
CA VAL A 5 4.19 4.37 -12.93
C VAL A 5 5.13 3.73 -11.92
N GLN A 6 6.05 4.49 -11.36
CA GLN A 6 6.92 4.05 -10.28
C GLN A 6 6.17 4.17 -8.95
N CYS A 7 6.27 3.17 -8.09
CA CYS A 7 5.61 3.16 -6.78
C CYS A 7 6.62 2.93 -5.68
N ARG A 8 6.39 3.52 -4.51
CA ARG A 8 7.19 3.24 -3.32
C ARG A 8 6.85 1.83 -2.81
N MET A 9 7.88 1.04 -2.55
CA MET A 9 7.74 -0.23 -1.84
C MET A 9 8.13 -0.09 -0.38
N CYS A 10 7.34 -0.74 0.46
CA CYS A 10 7.70 -1.04 1.83
C CYS A 10 6.88 -2.25 2.30
N HIS A 11 7.51 -3.39 2.51
CA HIS A 11 6.77 -4.59 2.93
C HIS A 11 6.32 -4.55 4.39
N LEU A 12 7.09 -3.88 5.27
CA LEU A 12 6.75 -3.74 6.68
C LEU A 12 7.10 -2.34 7.18
N GLN A 13 6.10 -1.60 7.65
CA GLN A 13 6.25 -0.34 8.36
C GLN A 13 5.37 -0.35 9.61
N PHE A 14 6.00 -0.30 10.79
CA PHE A 14 5.30 -0.19 12.07
C PHE A 14 5.01 1.28 12.44
N PRO A 15 4.03 1.55 13.33
CA PRO A 15 3.74 2.91 13.79
C PRO A 15 4.98 3.57 14.41
N GLY A 16 5.27 4.80 13.98
CA GLY A 16 6.42 5.57 14.47
C GLY A 16 7.76 5.20 13.84
N GLU A 17 7.81 4.18 12.98
CA GLU A 17 9.02 3.79 12.26
C GLU A 17 8.97 4.24 10.78
N ASN A 18 10.17 4.41 10.22
CA ASN A 18 10.36 4.36 8.77
C ASN A 18 10.13 2.92 8.27
N CYS A 19 10.25 2.70 6.95
CA CYS A 19 10.15 1.36 6.40
C CYS A 19 11.18 0.39 7.02
N SER A 20 10.70 -0.56 7.83
CA SER A 20 11.53 -1.51 8.56
C SER A 20 12.03 -2.63 7.64
N ARG A 21 11.26 -3.02 6.62
CA ARG A 21 11.66 -4.05 5.63
C ARG A 21 11.09 -3.83 4.25
N GLY A 22 11.87 -4.16 3.22
CA GLY A 22 11.41 -4.17 1.82
C GLY A 22 11.26 -2.77 1.23
N ARG A 23 12.08 -1.82 1.71
CA ARG A 23 12.14 -0.48 1.11
C ARG A 23 12.66 -0.58 -0.31
N GLY A 24 11.94 0.00 -1.26
CA GLY A 24 12.35 -0.03 -2.66
C GLY A 24 11.40 0.75 -3.55
N ILE A 25 11.52 0.48 -4.85
CA ILE A 25 10.65 0.99 -5.90
C ILE A 25 10.24 -0.19 -6.78
N CYS A 26 8.96 -0.27 -7.12
CA CYS A 26 8.45 -1.15 -8.17
C CYS A 26 7.90 -0.29 -9.31
N THR A 27 7.78 -0.88 -10.50
CA THR A 27 7.19 -0.26 -11.68
C THR A 27 5.89 -0.96 -12.01
N ALA A 28 4.76 -0.28 -11.81
CA ALA A 28 3.45 -0.82 -12.11
C ALA A 28 3.17 -0.72 -13.61
N GLY A 29 2.93 -1.88 -14.23
CA GLY A 29 2.48 -1.99 -15.62
C GLY A 29 1.01 -1.59 -15.81
N THR A 30 0.42 -1.92 -16.96
CA THR A 30 -0.96 -1.54 -17.31
C THR A 30 -2.04 -2.13 -16.40
N GLU A 31 -1.80 -3.30 -15.81
CA GLU A 31 -2.76 -3.98 -14.93
C GLU A 31 -2.45 -3.79 -13.44
N GLU A 32 -1.44 -2.98 -13.13
CA GLU A 32 -0.97 -2.75 -11.76
C GLU A 32 -1.19 -1.30 -11.36
N ALA A 33 -1.22 -1.02 -10.07
CA ALA A 33 -1.19 0.35 -9.55
C ALA A 33 -0.39 0.38 -8.24
N CYS A 34 0.00 1.59 -7.83
CA CYS A 34 0.60 1.77 -6.52
C CYS A 34 -0.46 1.52 -5.44
N MET A 35 -0.08 0.79 -4.40
CA MET A 35 -0.98 0.41 -3.31
C MET A 35 -0.40 0.84 -1.96
N VAL A 36 -1.29 1.21 -1.03
CA VAL A 36 -1.03 1.31 0.41
C VAL A 36 -2.01 0.41 1.14
N GLY A 37 -1.47 -0.59 1.84
CA GLY A 37 -2.20 -1.48 2.72
C GLY A 37 -2.05 -1.02 4.16
N ARG A 38 -3.15 -0.91 4.88
CA ARG A 38 -3.19 -0.52 6.30
C ARG A 38 -3.91 -1.58 7.10
N ILE A 39 -3.23 -2.09 8.12
CA ILE A 39 -3.79 -3.02 9.08
C ILE A 39 -3.95 -2.30 10.41
N SER A 40 -5.16 -2.32 10.95
CA SER A 40 -5.49 -1.79 12.26
C SER A 40 -6.09 -2.87 13.17
N LYS A 41 -6.00 -2.65 14.47
CA LYS A 41 -6.72 -3.45 15.48
C LYS A 41 -8.21 -3.09 15.48
N LYS A 42 -9.01 -3.88 16.18
CA LYS A 42 -10.47 -3.66 16.33
C LYS A 42 -10.85 -2.28 16.88
N ASP A 43 -10.00 -1.67 17.69
CA ASP A 43 -10.20 -0.32 18.25
C ASP A 43 -9.76 0.82 17.31
N GLY A 44 -9.31 0.49 16.09
CA GLY A 44 -8.80 1.46 15.12
C GLY A 44 -7.31 1.76 15.26
N THR A 45 -6.63 1.23 16.29
CA THR A 45 -5.19 1.45 16.48
C THR A 45 -4.41 0.91 15.28
N PRO A 46 -3.61 1.74 14.59
CA PRO A 46 -2.74 1.29 13.51
C PRO A 46 -1.78 0.21 14.00
N TRP A 47 -1.57 -0.84 13.21
CA TRP A 47 -0.63 -1.92 13.54
C TRP A 47 0.48 -2.05 12.51
N LEU A 48 0.14 -2.04 11.22
CA LEU A 48 1.12 -2.23 10.16
C LEU A 48 0.67 -1.51 8.89
N THR A 49 1.61 -0.86 8.22
CA THR A 49 1.43 -0.33 6.86
C THR A 49 2.37 -1.06 5.92
N PHE A 50 1.91 -1.32 4.70
CA PHE A 50 2.73 -1.85 3.62
C PHE A 50 2.38 -1.17 2.30
N LYS A 51 3.35 -1.12 1.39
CA LYS A 51 3.26 -0.43 0.10
C LYS A 51 3.89 -1.30 -0.97
N ASP A 52 3.22 -1.44 -2.11
CA ASP A 52 3.69 -2.27 -3.23
C ASP A 52 2.98 -1.89 -4.54
N CYS A 53 3.37 -2.51 -5.65
CA CYS A 53 2.62 -2.56 -6.90
C CYS A 53 1.65 -3.72 -6.84
N LEU A 54 0.36 -3.47 -7.04
CA LEU A 54 -0.68 -4.49 -6.94
C LEU A 54 -1.43 -4.64 -8.26
N LYS A 55 -1.52 -5.88 -8.76
CA LYS A 55 -2.39 -6.23 -9.89
C LYS A 55 -3.85 -6.06 -9.54
N ASN A 56 -4.63 -5.48 -10.45
CA ASN A 56 -6.07 -5.24 -10.28
C ASN A 56 -6.38 -4.51 -8.96
N CYS A 57 -5.55 -3.51 -8.61
CA CYS A 57 -5.68 -2.75 -7.37
C CYS A 57 -7.07 -2.09 -7.28
N ALA A 58 -7.74 -2.25 -6.14
CA ALA A 58 -9.01 -1.61 -5.84
C ALA A 58 -9.02 -1.06 -4.41
N ASP A 59 -9.67 0.10 -4.24
CA ASP A 59 -9.91 0.66 -2.91
C ASP A 59 -10.92 -0.21 -2.14
N VAL A 60 -10.48 -0.74 -1.00
CA VAL A 60 -11.34 -1.52 -0.12
C VAL A 60 -11.06 -1.10 1.33
N LYS A 61 -12.10 -1.04 2.15
CA LYS A 61 -12.00 -0.58 3.53
C LYS A 61 -12.61 -1.60 4.48
N GLY A 62 -11.91 -1.83 5.59
CA GLY A 62 -12.45 -2.58 6.72
C GLY A 62 -12.66 -4.07 6.46
N ILE A 63 -11.84 -4.71 5.61
CA ILE A 63 -11.84 -6.16 5.47
C ILE A 63 -11.43 -6.77 6.81
N LYS A 64 -12.33 -7.53 7.43
CA LYS A 64 -12.04 -8.20 8.70
C LYS A 64 -11.11 -9.38 8.46
N TRP A 65 -9.94 -9.36 9.10
CA TRP A 65 -8.98 -10.46 9.10
C TRP A 65 -8.64 -10.84 10.54
N SER A 66 -9.34 -11.86 11.07
CA SER A 66 -9.26 -12.25 12.48
C SER A 66 -9.62 -11.07 13.42
N VAL A 67 -8.68 -10.62 14.26
CA VAL A 67 -8.81 -9.48 15.18
C VAL A 67 -8.41 -8.15 14.56
N TYR A 68 -7.96 -8.16 13.30
CA TYR A 68 -7.50 -6.99 12.56
C TYR A 68 -8.49 -6.58 11.49
N PHE A 69 -8.35 -5.33 11.04
CA PHE A 69 -9.05 -4.77 9.89
C PHE A 69 -8.02 -4.30 8.86
N VAL A 70 -8.24 -4.67 7.61
CA VAL A 70 -7.35 -4.36 6.49
C VAL A 70 -8.05 -3.39 5.55
N SER A 71 -7.37 -2.33 5.16
CA SER A 71 -7.79 -1.42 4.10
C SER A 71 -6.70 -1.34 3.05
N PHE A 72 -7.09 -1.28 1.78
CA PHE A 72 -6.20 -1.02 0.66
C PHE A 72 -6.62 0.29 -0.01
N SER A 73 -5.64 1.09 -0.38
CA SER A 73 -5.82 2.32 -1.15
C SER A 73 -4.90 2.31 -2.36
N CYS A 74 -5.43 2.68 -3.52
CA CYS A 74 -4.75 2.57 -4.81
C CYS A 74 -4.57 3.93 -5.48
N CYS A 75 -3.45 4.13 -6.18
CA CYS A 75 -3.24 5.30 -7.02
C CYS A 75 -2.38 4.99 -8.25
N ARG A 76 -2.58 5.80 -9.30
CA ARG A 76 -1.84 5.73 -10.57
C ARG A 76 -1.60 7.11 -11.21
N SER A 77 -1.81 8.19 -10.46
CA SER A 77 -1.85 9.54 -11.02
C SER A 77 -0.47 10.11 -11.38
N HIS A 78 0.59 9.66 -10.71
CA HIS A 78 1.97 10.10 -10.91
C HIS A 78 2.94 9.13 -10.20
N ASP A 79 4.23 9.23 -10.52
CA ASP A 79 5.27 8.45 -9.84
C ASP A 79 5.28 8.72 -8.33
N LEU A 80 5.45 7.66 -7.56
CA LEU A 80 5.49 7.64 -6.10
C LEU A 80 4.21 8.17 -5.42
N CYS A 81 3.06 8.14 -6.11
CA CYS A 81 1.78 8.63 -5.58
C CYS A 81 1.34 7.98 -4.25
N ASN A 82 1.94 6.84 -3.87
CA ASN A 82 1.67 6.14 -2.62
C ASN A 82 2.61 6.53 -1.47
N GLU A 83 3.45 7.56 -1.59
CA GLU A 83 4.23 8.07 -0.46
C GLU A 83 3.35 8.78 0.58
N ASP A 84 2.40 9.61 0.13
CA ASP A 84 1.57 10.48 0.99
C ASP A 84 0.10 10.04 1.12
N LEU A 85 -0.25 8.89 0.53
CA LEU A 85 -1.56 8.25 0.70
C LEU A 85 -1.78 7.75 2.12
#